data_AF-A0A9C9TFX3-F1
#
_entry.id   AF-A0A9C9TFX3-F1
#
_cell.length_a   1.000
_cell.length_b   1.000
_cell.length_c   1.000
_cell.angle_alpha   90.00
_cell.angle_beta   90.00
_cell.angle_gamma   90.00
#
_symmetry.space_group_name_H-M   'P 1'
#
loop_
_entity.id
_entity.type
_entity.pdbx_description
1 polymer ?
#
loop_
_entity_poly.entity_id
_entity_poly.type
_entity_poly.pdbx_seq_one_letter_code
_entity_poly.pdbx_strand_id
1 'polypeptide(L)' 'LVVIEADSLGAAQSIAAEDPYAKAGLFDNVAVRPWNWAIKNPAAD' A
#
# COMPACT_ATOMS: atom_id res chain seq x y z
N LEU A 1 -8.27 1.49 4.02
CA LEU A 1 -7.46 0.32 3.57
C LEU A 1 -7.38 0.38 2.06
N VAL A 2 -6.18 0.33 1.51
CA VAL A 2 -5.94 0.29 0.06
C VAL A 2 -4.97 -0.86 -0.20
N VAL A 3 -5.11 -1.50 -1.35
CA VAL A 3 -4.16 -2.48 -1.88
C VAL A 3 -3.64 -1.90 -3.18
N ILE A 4 -2.32 -1.85 -3.34
CA ILE A 4 -1.63 -1.34 -4.53
C ILE A 4 -0.63 -2.39 -5.02
N GLU A 5 -0.36 -2.40 -6.32
CA GLU A 5 0.79 -3.09 -6.88
C GLU A 5 2.02 -2.19 -6.75
N ALA A 6 3.16 -2.75 -6.35
CA ALA A 6 4.43 -2.05 -6.22
C ALA A 6 5.58 -3.02 -6.40
N ASP A 7 6.68 -2.55 -7.01
CA ASP A 7 7.86 -3.38 -7.30
C ASP A 7 8.59 -3.88 -6.04
N SER A 8 8.41 -3.17 -4.92
CA SER A 8 9.02 -3.53 -3.63
C SER A 8 8.27 -2.90 -2.47
N LEU A 9 8.54 -3.38 -1.25
CA LEU A 9 8.01 -2.77 -0.03
C LEU A 9 8.46 -1.30 0.10
N GLY A 10 9.71 -0.98 -0.26
CA GLY A 10 10.22 0.39 -0.24
C GLY A 10 9.46 1.30 -1.20
N ALA A 11 9.15 0.81 -2.41
CA ALA A 11 8.32 1.55 -3.37
C ALA A 11 6.91 1.80 -2.82
N ALA A 12 6.28 0.81 -2.19
CA ALA A 12 4.96 0.96 -1.57
C ALA A 12 4.98 1.98 -0.40
N GLN A 13 6.04 1.97 0.41
CA GLN A 13 6.23 2.94 1.49
C GLN A 13 6.41 4.36 0.96
N SER A 14 7.18 4.55 -0.12
CA SER A 14 7.32 5.86 -0.76
C SER A 14 5.98 6.36 -1.30
N ILE A 15 5.18 5.51 -1.94
CA ILE A 15 3.84 5.89 -2.41
C ILE A 15 2.97 6.35 -1.24
N ALA A 16 2.98 5.62 -0.12
CA ALA A 16 2.23 6.00 1.07
C ALA A 16 2.72 7.32 1.72
N ALA A 17 4.02 7.60 1.66
CA ALA A 17 4.60 8.85 2.18
C ALA A 17 4.28 10.07 1.30
N GLU A 18 4.11 9.86 -0.01
CA GLU A 18 3.78 10.92 -0.96
C GLU A 18 2.29 11.31 -0.96
N ASP A 19 1.44 10.55 -0.26
CA ASP A 19 0.01 10.81 -0.12
C ASP A 19 -0.25 12.20 0.52
N PRO A 20 -1.12 13.05 -0.07
CA PRO A 20 -1.47 14.36 0.48
C PRO A 20 -1.95 14.31 1.94
N TYR A 21 -2.64 13.25 2.35
CA TYR A 21 -3.10 13.06 3.73
C TYR A 21 -1.97 12.70 4.68
N ALA A 22 -0.97 11.93 4.22
CA ALA A 22 0.24 11.68 5.00
C ALA A 22 1.01 13.00 5.22
N LYS A 23 1.14 13.83 4.18
CA LYS A 23 1.77 15.16 4.27
C LYS A 23 0.98 16.14 5.13
N ALA A 24 -0.34 16.04 5.11
CA ALA A 24 -1.22 16.85 5.96
C ALA A 24 -1.29 16.36 7.41
N GLY A 25 -0.65 15.24 7.76
CA GLY A 25 -0.70 14.68 9.11
C GLY A 25 -2.11 14.21 9.52
N LEU A 26 -2.94 13.82 8.56
CA LEU A 26 -4.33 13.43 8.80
C LEU A 26 -4.45 12.14 9.63
N PHE A 27 -3.47 11.25 9.51
CA PHE A 27 -3.46 9.94 10.17
C PHE A 27 -2.43 9.90 11.28
N ASP A 28 -2.84 9.37 12.43
CA ASP A 28 -1.96 9.11 13.58
C ASP A 28 -0.93 8.00 13.27
N ASN A 29 -1.31 7.00 12.47
CA ASN A 29 -0.41 5.93 12.03
C ASN A 29 -0.74 5.42 10.63
N VAL A 30 0.30 5.12 9.84
CA VAL A 30 0.22 4.44 8.54
C VAL A 30 1.13 3.22 8.55
N ALA A 31 0.56 2.04 8.31
CA ALA A 31 1.29 0.78 8.25
C ALA A 31 1.20 0.17 6.84
N VAL A 32 2.37 -0.11 6.24
CA VAL A 32 2.48 -0.72 4.92
C VAL A 32 3.02 -2.13 5.08
N ARG A 33 2.32 -3.12 4.52
CA ARG A 33 2.70 -4.53 4.60
C ARG A 33 2.40 -5.26 3.28
N PRO A 34 3.21 -6.26 2.90
CA PRO A 34 2.88 -7.13 1.78
C PRO A 34 1.58 -7.90 2.07
N TRP A 35 0.80 -8.17 1.03
CA TRP A 35 -0.44 -8.93 1.11
C TRP A 35 -0.54 -9.93 -0.03
N ASN A 36 -0.90 -11.17 0.31
CA ASN A 36 -1.13 -12.23 -0.66
C ASN A 36 -2.62 -12.37 -0.94
N TRP A 37 -3.01 -12.24 -2.20
CA TRP A 37 -4.39 -12.48 -2.63
C TRP A 37 -4.66 -13.99 -2.72
N ALA A 38 -5.21 -14.55 -1.65
CA ALA A 38 -5.36 -16.00 -1.52
C ALA A 38 -6.57 -16.63 -2.23
N ILE A 39 -7.66 -15.87 -2.48
CA ILE A 39 -8.92 -16.42 -3.00
C ILE A 39 -9.39 -15.63 -4.22
N LYS A 40 -9.58 -16.32 -5.36
CA LYS A 40 -10.08 -15.75 -6.63
C LYS A 40 -9.28 -14.51 -7.08
N ASN A 41 -7.95 -14.62 -7.04
CA ASN A 41 -7.09 -13.59 -7.60
C ASN A 41 -7.27 -13.57 -9.13
N PRO A 42 -7.77 -12.48 -9.73
CA PRO A 42 -7.99 -12.38 -11.17
C PRO A 42 -6.68 -12.31 -11.99
N ALA A 43 -5.54 -12.10 -11.34
CA ALA A 43 -4.21 -12.13 -11.98
C ALA A 43 -3.51 -13.49 -11.85
N ALA A 44 -4.12 -14.47 -11.16
CA ALA A 44 -3.64 -15.84 -11.08
C ALA A 44 -4.31 -16.65 -12.19
N ASP A 45 -3.77 -16.56 -13.40
CA ASP A 45 -4.10 -17.45 -14.52
C ASP A 45 -3.63 -18.89 -14.25
#